data_AF-A0A7W1PQG3-F1
#
_entry.id   AF-A0A7W1PQG3-F1
#
_cell.length_a   1.000
_cell.length_b   1.000
_cell.length_c   1.000
_cell.angle_alpha   90.00
_cell.angle_beta   90.00
_cell.angle_gamma   90.00
#
_symmetry.space_group_name_H-M   'P 1'
#
loop_
_entity.id
_entity.type
_entity.pdbx_description
1 polymer ?
#
loop_
_entity_poly.entity_id
_entity_poly.type
_entity_poly.pdbx_seq_one_letter_code
_entity_poly.pdbx_strand_id
1 'polypeptide(L)'
;MPLTPPPVVAPSVQPTSAEVAILWLTAGLGCDGDTIAMTAATQPSIEDLLSGAIPWTPRVKLYNPFLASEVGDEFVEFFHRGARGELAEAAGFDWDAAMFNIQSVRPGMVVLGLSAKTGAGMTDLLGPLEAGRSAARGAAVTGAP
;
A
#
# COMPACT_ATOMS: atom_id res chain seq x y z
N MET A 1 -20.34 -3.87 -26.00
CA MET A 1 -20.62 -5.13 -25.26
C MET A 1 -20.25 -4.87 -23.81
N PRO A 2 -21.15 -5.08 -22.83
CA PRO A 2 -20.75 -4.96 -21.44
C PRO A 2 -19.70 -6.05 -21.18
N LEU A 3 -18.48 -5.65 -20.84
CA LEU A 3 -17.45 -6.57 -20.40
C LEU A 3 -17.98 -7.20 -19.10
N THR A 4 -18.36 -8.46 -19.16
CA THR A 4 -18.61 -9.26 -17.97
C THR A 4 -17.35 -9.16 -17.10
N PRO A 5 -17.45 -8.72 -15.83
CA PRO A 5 -16.28 -8.69 -14.96
C PRO A 5 -15.69 -10.09 -14.94
N PRO A 6 -14.35 -10.24 -15.05
CA PRO A 6 -13.72 -11.54 -14.94
C PRO A 6 -14.16 -12.17 -13.61
N PRO A 7 -14.37 -13.49 -13.56
CA PRO A 7 -14.65 -14.15 -12.30
C PRO A 7 -13.53 -13.74 -11.33
N VAL A 8 -13.92 -13.23 -10.16
CA VAL A 8 -12.99 -13.01 -9.06
C VAL A 8 -12.47 -14.39 -8.68
N VAL A 9 -11.35 -14.78 -9.30
CA VAL A 9 -10.61 -15.96 -8.88
C VAL A 9 -9.96 -15.54 -7.58
N ALA A 10 -10.63 -15.86 -6.47
CA ALA A 10 -9.99 -15.78 -5.17
C ALA A 10 -8.69 -16.59 -5.28
N PRO A 11 -7.51 -15.99 -5.04
CA PRO A 11 -6.31 -16.79 -4.94
C PRO A 11 -6.61 -17.86 -3.89
N SER A 12 -6.34 -19.13 -4.23
CA SER A 12 -6.52 -20.24 -3.29
C SER A 12 -5.41 -20.22 -2.25
N VAL A 13 -5.26 -19.09 -1.56
CA VAL A 13 -4.59 -19.04 -0.27
C VAL A 13 -5.60 -19.67 0.67
N GLN A 14 -5.43 -20.98 0.88
CA GLN A 14 -6.01 -21.61 2.07
C GLN A 14 -5.59 -20.72 3.24
N PRO A 15 -6.51 -20.22 4.09
CA PRO A 15 -6.11 -19.50 5.27
C PRO A 15 -5.40 -20.52 6.15
N THR A 16 -4.08 -20.60 5.98
CA THR A 16 -3.24 -21.01 7.07
C THR A 16 -3.59 -20.03 8.19
N SER A 17 -3.47 -20.45 9.42
CA SER A 17 -3.52 -19.59 10.59
C SER A 17 -2.45 -18.48 10.61
N ALA A 18 -1.96 -18.03 9.45
CA ALA A 18 -0.95 -17.02 9.25
C ALA A 18 -1.45 -15.66 9.72
N GLU A 19 -0.69 -15.13 10.66
CA GLU A 19 -0.68 -13.74 11.02
C GLU A 19 0.17 -12.98 9.99
N VAL A 20 -0.29 -11.80 9.57
CA VAL A 20 0.53 -10.87 8.78
C VAL A 20 0.84 -9.65 9.64
N ALA A 21 2.13 -9.40 9.85
CA ALA A 21 2.63 -8.20 10.51
C ALA A 21 2.86 -7.08 9.48
N ILE A 22 2.15 -5.97 9.62
CA ILE A 22 2.32 -4.77 8.80
C ILE A 22 3.08 -3.73 9.62
N LEU A 23 4.34 -3.51 9.25
CA LEU A 23 5.17 -2.44 9.80
C LEU A 23 4.97 -1.16 8.97
N TRP A 24 4.26 -0.19 9.53
CA TRP A 24 3.99 1.09 8.86
C TRP A 24 4.96 2.16 9.35
N LEU A 25 5.93 2.48 8.50
CA LEU A 25 6.93 3.50 8.80
C LEU A 25 6.46 4.87 8.29
N THR A 26 6.07 5.76 9.22
CA THR A 26 5.69 7.14 8.91
C THR A 26 6.87 8.13 8.95
N ALA A 27 8.06 7.68 9.37
CA ALA A 27 9.26 8.51 9.49
C ALA A 27 9.92 8.91 8.14
N GLY A 28 9.14 8.95 7.06
CA GLY A 28 9.54 9.48 5.76
C GLY A 28 9.29 10.98 5.62
N LEU A 29 9.36 11.49 4.39
CA LEU A 29 9.02 12.89 4.06
C LEU A 29 7.50 13.03 3.82
N GLY A 30 6.70 12.63 4.80
CA GLY A 30 5.24 12.64 4.76
C GLY A 30 4.61 13.64 5.74
N CYS A 31 3.29 13.77 5.65
CA CYS A 31 2.46 14.49 6.62
C CYS A 31 1.47 13.56 7.36
N ASP A 32 1.62 12.26 7.19
CA ASP A 32 0.78 11.21 7.79
C ASP A 32 -0.71 11.25 7.37
N GLY A 33 -1.01 11.95 6.27
CA GLY A 33 -2.36 12.03 5.70
C GLY A 33 -2.90 10.68 5.21
N ASP A 34 -2.01 9.77 4.82
CA ASP A 34 -2.34 8.38 4.47
C ASP A 34 -2.90 7.59 5.67
N THR A 35 -2.38 7.83 6.87
CA THR A 35 -2.93 7.22 8.10
C THR A 35 -4.36 7.69 8.33
N ILE A 36 -4.61 9.01 8.23
CA ILE A 36 -5.97 9.57 8.36
C ILE A 36 -6.91 9.02 7.28
N ALA A 37 -6.45 8.95 6.03
CA ALA A 37 -7.24 8.41 4.93
C ALA A 37 -7.64 6.95 5.17
N MET A 38 -6.75 6.11 5.71
CA MET A 38 -7.07 4.72 6.03
C MET A 38 -8.06 4.60 7.19
N THR A 39 -8.00 5.46 8.20
CA THR A 39 -9.01 5.47 9.28
C THR A 39 -10.41 5.90 8.79
N ALA A 40 -10.51 6.55 7.64
CA ALA A 40 -11.78 6.94 7.02
C ALA A 40 -12.31 5.88 6.02
N ALA A 41 -11.56 4.80 5.77
CA ALA A 41 -12.00 3.75 4.86
C ALA A 41 -13.21 3.00 5.42
N THR A 42 -14.16 2.64 4.54
CA THR A 42 -15.40 1.95 4.95
C THR A 42 -15.65 0.65 4.17
N GLN A 43 -14.81 0.33 3.18
CA GLN A 43 -15.01 -0.82 2.28
C GLN A 43 -13.67 -1.45 1.85
N PRO A 44 -13.08 -2.32 2.69
CA PRO A 44 -13.40 -2.55 4.10
C PRO A 44 -12.89 -1.39 5.00
N SER A 45 -13.36 -1.33 6.24
CA SER A 45 -12.76 -0.44 7.24
C SER A 45 -11.44 -1.00 7.77
N ILE A 46 -10.62 -0.15 8.39
CA ILE A 46 -9.38 -0.61 9.02
C ILE A 46 -9.69 -1.51 10.22
N GLU A 47 -10.78 -1.25 10.93
CA GLU A 47 -11.25 -2.06 12.05
C GLU A 47 -11.70 -3.45 11.59
N ASP A 48 -12.32 -3.59 10.42
CA ASP A 48 -12.66 -4.91 9.84
C ASP A 48 -11.41 -5.77 9.60
N LEU A 49 -10.32 -5.14 9.17
CA LEU A 49 -9.04 -5.82 8.96
C LEU A 49 -8.38 -6.22 10.29
N LEU A 50 -8.34 -5.30 11.26
CA LEU A 50 -7.71 -5.54 12.57
C LEU A 50 -8.47 -6.55 13.43
N SER A 51 -9.80 -6.56 13.33
CA SER A 51 -10.66 -7.51 14.03
C SER A 51 -10.71 -8.88 13.36
N GLY A 52 -10.22 -8.99 12.11
CA GLY A 52 -10.35 -10.21 11.31
C GLY A 52 -11.79 -10.51 10.89
N ALA A 53 -12.62 -9.47 10.71
CA ALA A 53 -14.02 -9.62 10.30
C ALA A 53 -14.17 -10.20 8.89
N ILE A 54 -13.11 -10.16 8.07
CA ILE A 54 -13.08 -10.67 6.70
C ILE A 54 -12.59 -12.13 6.70
N PRO A 55 -13.47 -13.13 6.46
CA PRO A 55 -13.15 -14.54 6.74
C PRO A 55 -12.03 -15.14 5.89
N TRP A 56 -11.77 -14.58 4.71
CA TRP A 56 -10.77 -15.09 3.76
C TRP A 56 -9.43 -14.35 3.83
N THR A 57 -9.28 -13.35 4.71
CA THR A 57 -8.00 -12.64 4.86
C THR A 57 -7.21 -13.15 6.07
N PRO A 58 -5.87 -13.15 6.01
CA PRO A 58 -5.03 -13.36 7.17
C PRO A 58 -5.35 -12.36 8.29
N ARG A 59 -5.07 -12.75 9.52
CA ARG A 59 -5.21 -11.84 10.66
C ARG A 59 -4.10 -10.80 10.65
N VAL A 60 -4.47 -9.53 10.69
CA VAL A 60 -3.52 -8.41 10.57
C VAL A 60 -3.03 -7.95 11.95
N LYS A 61 -1.72 -7.85 12.13
CA LYS A 61 -1.07 -7.10 13.22
C LYS A 61 -0.46 -5.84 12.65
N LEU A 62 -1.03 -4.70 12.99
CA LEU A 62 -0.63 -3.40 12.48
C LEU A 62 0.26 -2.67 13.48
N TYR A 63 1.43 -2.24 13.02
CA TYR A 63 2.36 -1.42 13.79
C TYR A 63 2.46 -0.04 13.11
N ASN A 64 1.54 0.86 13.46
CA ASN A 64 1.51 2.25 13.02
C ASN A 64 1.67 3.15 14.26
N PRO A 65 2.60 4.13 14.26
CA PRO A 65 2.91 4.93 15.45
C PRO A 65 1.75 5.82 15.94
N PHE A 66 0.76 6.12 15.10
CA PHE A 66 -0.43 6.87 15.50
C PHE A 66 -1.52 6.00 16.13
N LEU A 67 -1.52 4.69 15.83
CA LEU A 67 -2.56 3.75 16.25
C LEU A 67 -2.08 2.73 17.29
N ALA A 68 -0.77 2.60 17.47
CA ALA A 68 -0.17 1.71 18.46
C ALA A 68 -0.30 2.27 19.88
N SER A 69 -0.46 1.37 20.85
CA SER A 69 -0.40 1.71 22.27
C SER A 69 1.03 1.91 22.78
N GLU A 70 1.97 1.17 22.20
CA GLU A 70 3.39 1.18 22.50
C GLU A 70 4.04 2.46 21.96
N VAL A 71 5.01 3.00 22.69
CA VAL A 71 5.68 4.26 22.35
C VAL A 71 7.19 4.15 22.54
N GLY A 72 7.95 5.03 21.88
CA GLY A 72 9.41 5.09 22.01
C GLY A 72 10.08 3.75 21.68
N ASP A 73 11.01 3.31 22.52
CA ASP A 73 11.82 2.11 22.29
C ASP A 73 10.97 0.84 22.19
N GLU A 74 9.86 0.74 22.93
CA GLU A 74 8.95 -0.41 22.87
C GLU A 74 8.30 -0.54 21.50
N PHE A 75 7.95 0.58 20.86
CA PHE A 75 7.42 0.58 19.51
C PHE A 75 8.50 0.27 18.47
N VAL A 76 9.68 0.86 18.62
CA VAL A 76 10.81 0.67 17.69
C VAL A 76 11.29 -0.79 17.68
N GLU A 77 11.18 -1.50 18.80
CA GLU A 77 11.52 -2.92 18.88
C GLU A 77 10.74 -3.79 17.88
N PHE A 78 9.51 -3.45 17.52
CA PHE A 78 8.77 -4.18 16.47
C PHE A 78 9.48 -4.10 15.11
N PHE A 79 10.06 -2.96 14.76
CA PHE A 79 10.82 -2.82 13.52
C PHE A 79 12.12 -3.64 13.56
N HIS A 80 12.80 -3.69 14.71
CA HIS A 80 13.99 -4.53 14.89
C HIS A 80 13.67 -6.02 14.82
N ARG A 81 12.55 -6.46 15.42
CA ARG A 81 12.05 -7.83 15.32
C ARG A 81 11.67 -8.18 13.88
N GLY A 82 11.02 -7.26 13.16
CA GLY A 82 10.72 -7.42 11.74
C GLY A 82 11.97 -7.56 10.87
N ALA A 83 12.98 -6.73 11.10
CA ALA A 83 14.26 -6.81 10.41
C ALA A 83 15.00 -8.14 10.67
N ARG A 84 14.78 -8.77 11.83
CA ARG A 84 15.30 -10.11 12.18
C ARG A 84 14.41 -11.26 11.70
N GLY A 85 13.22 -10.99 11.17
CA GLY A 85 12.25 -12.02 10.75
C GLY A 85 11.49 -12.68 11.90
N GLU A 86 11.32 -12.00 13.03
CA GLU A 86 10.76 -12.56 14.27
C GLU A 86 9.28 -12.23 14.50
N LEU A 87 8.64 -11.44 13.64
CA LEU A 87 7.24 -11.05 13.78
C LEU A 87 6.25 -11.97 13.07
N ALA A 88 6.64 -12.48 11.91
CA ALA A 88 5.87 -13.44 11.12
C ALA A 88 6.85 -14.15 10.19
N GLU A 89 6.45 -15.31 9.67
CA GLU A 89 7.14 -15.86 8.51
C GLU A 89 7.10 -14.81 7.39
N ALA A 90 8.26 -14.50 6.82
CA ALA A 90 8.34 -13.56 5.72
C ALA A 90 7.62 -14.16 4.50
N ALA A 91 6.32 -13.91 4.39
CA ALA A 91 5.60 -14.09 3.16
C ALA A 91 6.23 -13.12 2.16
N GLY A 92 7.04 -13.65 1.23
CA GLY A 92 7.54 -12.86 0.12
C GLY A 92 6.39 -12.12 -0.55
N PHE A 93 6.60 -10.87 -0.95
CA PHE A 93 5.59 -10.13 -1.68
C PHE A 93 5.51 -10.68 -3.11
N ASP A 94 4.42 -11.37 -3.43
CA ASP A 94 4.13 -11.88 -4.76
C ASP A 94 3.68 -10.71 -5.66
N TRP A 95 4.64 -10.16 -6.41
CA TRP A 95 4.40 -9.06 -7.34
C TRP A 95 3.41 -9.43 -8.45
N ASP A 96 3.41 -10.69 -8.90
CA ASP A 96 2.53 -11.13 -9.98
C ASP A 96 1.08 -11.19 -9.50
N ALA A 97 0.85 -11.76 -8.32
CA ALA A 97 -0.47 -11.76 -7.68
C ALA A 97 -0.95 -10.35 -7.34
N ALA A 98 -0.07 -9.50 -6.82
CA ALA A 98 -0.41 -8.11 -6.50
C ALA A 98 -0.83 -7.34 -7.77
N MET A 99 -0.06 -7.45 -8.85
CA MET A 99 -0.36 -6.78 -10.11
C MET A 99 -1.65 -7.30 -10.74
N PHE A 100 -1.87 -8.61 -10.72
CA PHE A 100 -3.11 -9.22 -11.19
C PHE A 100 -4.34 -8.65 -10.47
N ASN A 101 -4.31 -8.58 -9.14
CA ASN A 101 -5.41 -8.05 -8.33
C ASN A 101 -5.63 -6.56 -8.60
N ILE A 102 -4.56 -5.76 -8.63
CA ILE A 102 -4.61 -4.33 -8.94
C ILE A 102 -5.30 -4.08 -10.28
N GLN A 103 -4.88 -4.79 -11.33
CA GLN A 103 -5.43 -4.61 -12.68
C GLN A 103 -6.86 -5.17 -12.79
N SER A 104 -7.22 -6.16 -11.97
CA SER A 104 -8.59 -6.69 -11.91
C SER A 104 -9.57 -5.68 -11.31
N VAL A 105 -9.14 -4.91 -10.30
CA VAL A 105 -9.97 -3.86 -9.66
C VAL A 105 -9.98 -2.58 -10.49
N ARG A 106 -8.82 -2.16 -11.01
CA ARG A 106 -8.70 -0.94 -11.81
C ARG A 106 -7.79 -1.18 -13.02
N PRO A 107 -8.37 -1.64 -14.15
CA PRO A 107 -7.62 -1.82 -15.38
C PRO A 107 -6.94 -0.52 -15.82
N GLY A 108 -5.64 -0.61 -16.13
CA GLY A 108 -4.83 0.53 -16.55
C GLY A 108 -4.33 1.41 -15.40
N MET A 109 -4.50 1.00 -14.13
CA MET A 109 -3.84 1.67 -13.01
C MET A 109 -2.32 1.55 -13.16
N VAL A 110 -1.64 2.69 -13.24
CA VAL A 110 -0.18 2.74 -13.28
C VAL A 110 0.36 2.41 -11.90
N VAL A 111 1.23 1.40 -11.83
CA VAL A 111 1.96 1.02 -10.61
C VAL A 111 3.43 1.35 -10.83
N LEU A 112 3.99 2.17 -9.95
CA LEU A 112 5.37 2.62 -10.03
C LEU A 112 6.23 1.81 -9.05
N GLY A 113 7.13 0.99 -9.58
CA GLY A 113 8.11 0.26 -8.78
C GLY A 113 9.29 1.16 -8.42
N LEU A 114 9.24 1.80 -7.25
CA LEU A 114 10.26 2.77 -6.81
C LEU A 114 11.15 2.20 -5.71
N SER A 115 12.44 2.54 -5.75
CA SER A 115 13.38 2.27 -4.66
C SER A 115 14.11 3.53 -4.25
N ALA A 116 13.87 3.98 -3.02
CA ALA A 116 14.63 5.10 -2.43
C ALA A 116 16.13 4.76 -2.23
N LYS A 117 16.46 3.47 -2.09
CA LYS A 117 17.85 3.01 -1.87
C LYS A 117 18.67 3.00 -3.15
N THR A 118 18.10 2.53 -4.25
CA THR A 118 18.82 2.35 -5.52
C THR A 118 18.49 3.42 -6.55
N GLY A 119 17.46 4.23 -6.33
CA GLY A 119 16.93 5.18 -7.30
C GLY A 119 16.13 4.53 -8.44
N ALA A 120 15.91 3.21 -8.40
CA ALA A 120 15.16 2.50 -9.42
C ALA A 120 13.73 3.07 -9.58
N GLY A 121 13.29 3.21 -10.83
CA GLY A 121 11.96 3.72 -11.21
C GLY A 121 11.74 5.22 -11.02
N MET A 122 12.70 5.97 -10.47
CA MET A 122 12.54 7.41 -10.22
C MET A 122 12.33 8.22 -11.50
N THR A 123 12.94 7.82 -12.63
CA THR A 123 12.72 8.47 -13.93
C THR A 123 11.31 8.21 -14.46
N ASP A 124 10.77 7.02 -14.22
CA ASP A 124 9.41 6.65 -14.63
C ASP A 124 8.36 7.44 -13.83
N LEU A 125 8.65 7.76 -12.56
CA LEU A 125 7.86 8.69 -11.76
C LEU A 125 7.93 10.12 -12.31
N LEU A 126 9.14 10.60 -12.64
CA LEU A 126 9.36 12.00 -13.00
C LEU A 126 8.82 12.36 -14.39
N GLY A 127 8.91 11.46 -15.38
CA GLY A 127 8.53 11.74 -16.77
C GLY A 127 7.11 12.31 -16.92
N PRO A 128 6.05 11.66 -16.40
CA PRO A 128 4.70 12.19 -16.45
C PRO A 128 4.55 13.54 -15.74
N LEU A 129 5.24 13.73 -14.62
CA LEU A 129 5.20 14.98 -13.84
C LEU A 129 5.86 16.14 -14.60
N GLU A 130 6.97 15.89 -15.29
CA GLU A 130 7.68 16.88 -16.10
C GLU A 130 6.89 17.28 -17.35
N ALA A 131 6.24 16.31 -18.00
CA ALA A 131 5.32 16.55 -19.11
C ALA A 131 4.12 17.39 -18.66
N GLY A 132 3.50 17.02 -17.53
CA GLY A 132 2.41 17.77 -16.91
C GLY A 132 2.82 19.19 -16.50
N ARG A 133 4.02 19.37 -15.94
CA ARG A 133 4.57 20.68 -15.56
C ARG A 133 4.75 21.59 -16.78
N SER A 134 5.25 21.05 -17.89
CA SER A 134 5.44 21.81 -19.14
C SER A 134 4.11 22.24 -19.74
N ALA A 135 3.12 21.35 -19.74
CA ALA A 135 1.75 21.66 -20.19
C ALA A 135 1.07 22.72 -19.30
N ALA A 136 1.16 22.58 -17.98
CA ALA A 136 0.59 23.54 -17.03
C ALA A 136 1.25 24.92 -17.11
N ARG A 137 2.58 24.97 -17.28
CA ARG A 137 3.31 26.23 -17.52
C ARG A 137 2.93 26.85 -18.87
N GLY A 138 2.76 26.06 -19.91
CA GLY A 138 2.29 26.54 -21.22
C GLY A 138 0.91 27.19 -21.12
N ALA A 139 -0.04 26.54 -20.44
CA ALA A 139 -1.38 27.06 -20.21
C ALA A 139 -1.37 28.37 -19.40
N ALA A 140 -0.55 28.45 -18.34
CA ALA A 140 -0.39 29.66 -17.53
C ALA A 140 0.24 30.84 -18.29
N VAL A 141 1.10 30.57 -19.29
CA VAL A 141 1.73 31.60 -20.14
C VAL A 141 0.79 32.08 -21.26
N THR A 142 -0.11 31.23 -21.75
CA THR A 142 -1.05 31.59 -22.84
C THR A 142 -2.31 32.32 -22.38
N GLY A 143 -2.63 32.35 -21.08
CA GLY A 143 -3.75 33.13 -20.55
C GLY A 143 -5.11 32.84 -21.20
N ALA A 144 -5.37 31.60 -21.62
CA ALA A 144 -6.72 31.20 -22.03
C ALA A 144 -7.55 30.89 -20.76
N PRO A 145 -8.84 31.30 -20.71
CA PRO A 145 -9.71 31.03 -19.57
C PRO A 145 -9.90 29.54 -19.29
#